data_AF-A0A8T3SWM7-F1
#
_entry.id   AF-A0A8T3SWM7-F1
#
_cell.length_a   1.000
_cell.length_b   1.000
_cell.length_c   1.000
_cell.angle_alpha   90.00
_cell.angle_beta   90.00
_cell.angle_gamma   90.00
#
_symmetry.space_group_name_H-M   'P 1'
#
loop_
_entity.id
_entity.type
_entity.pdbx_description
1 polymer ?
#
loop_
_entity_poly.entity_id
_entity_poly.type
_entity_poly.pdbx_seq_one_letter_code
_entity_poly.pdbx_strand_id
1 'polypeptide(L)' 'MNLVQARDNMIEQQLRAWEVLDEDVLNALTSVPRERFVPARYKNLAFADFG' A
#
# COMPACT_ATOMS: atom_id res chain seq x y z
N MET A 1 -2.69 2.53 13.77
CA MET A 1 -1.81 2.69 12.59
C MET A 1 -2.29 3.87 11.78
N ASN A 2 -1.39 4.73 11.30
CA ASN A 2 -1.76 5.76 10.32
C ASN A 2 -1.80 5.09 8.94
N LEU A 3 -2.99 4.95 8.36
CA LEU A 3 -3.19 4.28 7.08
C LEU A 3 -2.59 5.04 5.89
N VAL A 4 -2.53 6.37 5.97
CA VAL A 4 -1.89 7.19 4.93
C VAL A 4 -0.39 6.92 4.94
N GLN A 5 0.25 7.04 6.10
CA GLN A 5 1.68 6.76 6.23
C GLN A 5 2.02 5.31 5.85
N ALA A 6 1.19 4.34 6.21
CA ALA A 6 1.42 2.94 5.87
C ALA A 6 1.33 2.68 4.34
N ARG A 7 0.44 3.41 3.64
CA ARG A 7 0.35 3.37 2.18
C ARG A 7 1.58 3.98 1.53
N ASP A 8 2.01 5.15 2.00
CA ASP A 8 3.19 5.83 1.48
C ASP A 8 4.45 4.96 1.68
N ASN A 9 4.58 4.33 2.85
CA ASN A 9 5.68 3.40 3.11
C ASN A 9 5.66 2.19 2.16
N MET A 10 4.49 1.61 1.88
CA MET A 10 4.37 0.49 0.93
C MET A 10 4.77 0.91 -0.48
N ILE A 11 4.41 2.13 -0.91
CA ILE A 11 4.82 2.66 -2.21
C ILE A 11 6.34 2.89 -2.28
N GLU A 12 6.89 3.62 -1.31
CA GLU A 12 8.28 4.05 -1.36
C GLU A 12 9.27 2.94 -1.02
N GLN A 13 8.95 2.08 -0.04
CA GLN A 13 9.89 1.09 0.49
C GLN A 13 9.69 -0.32 -0.09
N GLN A 14 8.50 -0.65 -0.60
CA GLN A 14 8.23 -1.98 -1.17
C GLN A 14 8.11 -1.88 -2.70
N LEU A 15 7.16 -1.11 -3.22
CA LEU A 15 6.86 -1.07 -4.66
C LEU A 15 7.99 -0.47 -5.49
N ARG A 16 8.48 0.73 -5.15
CA ARG A 16 9.60 1.36 -5.87
C ARG A 16 10.90 0.56 -5.70
N ALA A 17 11.11 -0.06 -4.55
CA ALA A 17 12.25 -0.95 -4.30
C ALA A 17 12.22 -2.21 -5.18
N TRP A 18 11.04 -2.66 -5.60
CA TRP A 18 10.82 -3.78 -6.52
C TRP A 18 10.53 -3.34 -7.96
N GLU A 19 11.07 -2.17 -8.35
CA GLU A 19 11.06 -1.67 -9.72
C GLU A 19 9.65 -1.38 -10.30
N VAL A 20 8.64 -1.21 -9.44
CA VAL A 20 7.35 -0.64 -9.88
C VAL A 20 7.51 0.88 -9.96
N LEU A 21 7.88 1.36 -11.15
CA LEU A 21 8.21 2.77 -11.41
C LEU A 21 7.19 3.48 -12.31
N ASP A 22 6.22 2.75 -12.87
CA ASP A 22 5.17 3.32 -13.68
C ASP A 22 4.26 4.20 -12.81
N GLU A 23 4.25 5.50 -13.09
CA GLU A 23 3.52 6.47 -12.27
C GLU A 23 2.00 6.29 -12.36
N ASP A 24 1.45 5.77 -13.46
CA ASP A 24 0.02 5.47 -13.54
C ASP A 24 -0.34 4.30 -12.62
N VAL A 25 0.53 3.30 -12.51
CA VAL A 25 0.39 2.18 -11.57
C VAL A 25 0.48 2.67 -10.12
N LEU A 26 1.46 3.51 -9.79
CA LEU A 26 1.63 4.07 -8.44
C LEU A 26 0.45 4.97 -8.03
N ASN A 27 -0.08 5.75 -8.98
CA ASN A 27 -1.27 6.58 -8.78
C ASN A 27 -2.52 5.73 -8.53
N ALA A 28 -2.68 4.62 -9.25
CA ALA A 28 -3.77 3.67 -8.99
C ALA A 28 -3.67 3.07 -7.58
N LEU A 29 -2.48 2.66 -7.15
CA LEU A 29 -2.25 2.08 -5.82
C LEU A 29 -2.41 3.10 -4.68
N THR A 30 -2.16 4.38 -4.96
CA THR A 30 -2.42 5.48 -4.02
C THR A 30 -3.91 5.78 -3.87
N SER A 31 -4.64 5.78 -4.98
CA SER A 31 -6.05 6.22 -5.05
C SER A 31 -7.06 5.15 -4.63
N VAL A 32 -6.74 3.87 -4.85
CA VAL A 32 -7.62 2.76 -4.46
C VAL A 32 -7.46 2.47 -2.96
N PRO A 33 -8.54 2.55 -2.15
CA PRO A 33 -8.48 2.35 -0.70
C PRO A 33 -8.37 0.85 -0.36
N ARG A 34 -7.17 0.29 -0.51
CA ARG A 34 -6.85 -1.14 -0.30
C ARG A 34 -7.40 -1.71 1.00
N GLU A 35 -7.41 -0.91 2.08
CA GLU A 35 -7.96 -1.29 3.39
C GLU A 35 -9.46 -1.63 3.39
N ARG A 36 -10.20 -1.29 2.33
CA ARG A 36 -11.62 -1.66 2.16
C ARG A 36 -11.82 -3.07 1.61
N PHE A 37 -10.76 -3.67 1.07
CA PHE A 37 -10.79 -4.99 0.42
C PHE A 37 -10.27 -6.12 1.32
N VAL A 38 -10.03 -5.83 2.60
CA VAL A 38 -9.61 -6.81 3.61
C VAL A 38 -10.67 -6.97 4.71
N PRO A 39 -10.77 -8.15 5.35
CA PRO A 39 -11.60 -8.31 6.54
C PRO A 39 -11.27 -7.26 7.61
N ALA A 40 -12.28 -6.82 8.36
CA ALA A 40 -12.14 -5.75 9.35
C ALA A 40 -10.97 -5.96 10.33
N ARG A 41 -10.74 -7.21 10.77
CA ARG A 41 -9.64 -7.59 11.66
C ARG A 41 -8.23 -7.35 11.08
N TYR A 42 -8.10 -7.24 9.76
CA TYR A 42 -6.82 -7.06 9.07
C TYR A 42 -6.64 -5.65 8.48
N LYS A 43 -7.56 -4.71 8.72
CA LYS A 43 -7.41 -3.32 8.23
C LYS A 43 -6.09 -2.68 8.66
N ASN A 44 -5.66 -2.96 9.89
CA ASN A 44 -4.39 -2.49 10.42
C ASN A 44 -3.15 -3.20 9.84
N LEU A 45 -3.33 -4.17 8.95
CA LEU A 45 -2.27 -4.91 8.27
C LEU A 45 -2.40 -4.81 6.73
N ALA A 46 -3.28 -3.96 6.21
CA ALA A 46 -3.62 -3.91 4.79
C ALA A 46 -2.42 -3.57 3.86
N PHE A 47 -1.37 -2.97 4.42
CA PHE A 47 -0.16 -2.53 3.73
C PHE A 47 1.12 -3.19 4.28
N ALA A 48 0.96 -4.14 5.20
CA ALA A 48 2.08 -4.91 5.69
C ALA A 48 2.48 -5.94 4.62
N ASP A 49 3.79 -6.05 4.41
CA ASP A 49 4.39 -7.13 3.67
C ASP A 49 5.24 -7.94 4.64
N PHE A 50 5.08 -9.27 4.61
CA PHE A 50 5.71 -10.20 5.55
C PHE A 50 6.80 -11.05 4.89
N GLY A 51 7.32 -10.58 3.75
CA GLY A 51 8.38 -11.24 2.97
C GLY A 51 9.60 -11.69 3.78
#